data_AF-A0A9X0DBG4-F1
#
_entry.id   AF-A0A9X0DBG4-F1
#
_cell.length_a   1.000
_cell.length_b   1.000
_cell.length_c   1.000
_cell.angle_alpha   90.00
_cell.angle_beta   90.00
_cell.angle_gamma   90.00
#
_symmetry.space_group_name_H-M   'P 1'
#
loop_
_entity.id
_entity.type
_entity.pdbx_description
1 polymer ?
#
loop_
_entity_poly.entity_id
_entity_poly.type
_entity_poly.pdbx_seq_one_letter_code
_entity_poly.pdbx_strand_id
1 'polypeptide(L)'
;MTILVDGKICPKRLVRFVGDPRLRIQEDYLRILRYFRFCGRISLEADNHDQTTLNVIGECSDGLKKVAVERIWMEVSKILTGNYTPSLLHRMYELNVSQSIGLPDYSKESMQELTRAWNEHKIHPLQPETLLCSLVKTGKEAEDLAKQWKLSNAEKALGKFTTEHRQTKPHEHVLKPYQDMIVSAPNEQTRSLIKSHVVELLHYQGRHDHAQEIDVWRIPVFPITGGHLKKLGVKPGPEFGKMLTKLKEVWKDGYFTASESDLLEKAKMFKDG
;
A
#
# COMPACT_ATOMS: atom_id res chain seq x y z
N MET A 1 25.85 13.32 -5.68
CA MET A 1 26.42 12.72 -4.47
C MET A 1 27.42 11.70 -4.94
N THR A 2 28.71 12.07 -4.94
CA THR A 2 29.78 11.09 -5.17
C THR A 2 29.87 10.29 -3.89
N ILE A 3 29.53 9.00 -3.95
CA ILE A 3 29.82 8.11 -2.84
C ILE A 3 31.29 7.77 -3.00
N LEU A 4 32.13 8.28 -2.11
CA LEU A 4 33.44 7.67 -1.93
C LEU A 4 33.20 6.36 -1.20
N VAL A 5 33.29 5.26 -1.94
CA VAL A 5 33.98 4.08 -1.43
C VAL A 5 35.48 4.35 -1.63
N ASP A 6 36.00 5.40 -0.98
CA ASP A 6 37.40 5.87 -0.94
C ASP A 6 38.32 5.57 -2.14
N GLY A 7 37.86 5.61 -3.41
CA GLY A 7 38.71 5.30 -4.59
C GLY A 7 39.44 3.93 -4.56
N LYS A 8 39.18 3.13 -3.53
CA LYS A 8 39.72 1.83 -3.14
C LYS A 8 38.66 1.25 -2.22
N ILE A 9 38.28 0.00 -2.48
CA ILE A 9 37.26 -0.76 -1.74
C ILE A 9 37.43 -0.52 -0.23
N CYS A 10 36.53 0.28 0.37
CA CYS A 10 36.50 0.51 1.80
C CYS A 10 35.78 -0.68 2.44
N PRO A 11 36.46 -1.53 3.23
CA PRO A 11 35.87 -2.76 3.75
C PRO A 11 34.68 -2.51 4.70
N LYS A 12 34.52 -1.27 5.20
CA LYS A 12 33.50 -0.89 6.18
C LYS A 12 32.15 -0.46 5.59
N ARG A 13 32.01 -0.30 4.26
CA ARG A 13 30.78 0.11 3.55
C ARG A 13 29.98 1.24 4.24
N LEU A 14 30.68 2.29 4.64
CA LEU A 14 30.11 3.44 5.33
C LEU A 14 29.74 4.56 4.35
N VAL A 15 28.55 5.14 4.48
CA VAL A 15 28.13 6.29 3.67
C VAL A 15 28.72 7.57 4.25
N ARG A 16 29.48 8.33 3.43
CA ARG A 16 30.04 9.62 3.79
C ARG A 16 29.88 10.65 2.66
N PHE A 17 29.88 11.92 3.04
CA PHE A 17 29.97 13.01 2.09
C PHE A 17 31.42 13.21 1.62
N VAL A 18 31.57 13.64 0.37
CA VAL A 18 32.86 14.15 -0.13
C VAL A 18 33.00 15.61 0.30
N GLY A 19 34.02 15.90 1.10
CA GLY A 19 34.22 17.21 1.72
C GLY A 19 33.34 17.40 2.97
N ASP A 20 33.11 18.66 3.36
CA ASP A 20 32.32 19.04 4.54
C ASP A 20 30.83 18.67 4.38
N PRO A 21 30.28 17.74 5.19
CA PRO A 21 28.87 17.35 5.13
C PRO A 21 27.90 18.53 5.19
N ARG A 22 28.20 19.57 5.97
CA ARG A 22 27.31 20.72 6.15
C ARG A 22 27.19 21.51 4.86
N LEU A 23 28.32 21.86 4.24
CA LEU A 23 28.33 22.57 2.96
C LEU A 23 27.59 21.75 1.88
N ARG A 24 27.83 20.43 1.84
CA ARG A 24 27.13 19.55 0.91
C ARG A 24 25.62 19.57 1.19
N ILE A 25 25.16 19.45 2.42
CA ILE A 25 23.72 19.44 2.72
C ILE A 25 23.07 20.79 2.39
N GLN A 26 23.73 21.91 2.70
CA GLN A 26 23.20 23.25 2.45
C GLN A 26 23.04 23.58 0.96
N GLU A 27 23.87 23.00 0.08
CA GLU A 27 23.67 23.13 -1.38
C GLU A 27 22.39 22.45 -1.89
N ASP A 28 21.99 21.31 -1.31
CA ASP A 28 20.78 20.57 -1.68
C ASP A 28 20.34 19.69 -0.50
N TYR A 29 19.39 20.19 0.29
CA TYR A 29 18.93 19.51 1.51
C TYR A 29 18.39 18.10 1.25
N LEU A 30 17.97 17.77 0.01
CA LEU A 30 17.57 16.41 -0.37
C LEU A 30 18.71 15.39 -0.18
N ARG A 31 19.96 15.84 -0.07
CA ARG A 31 21.11 14.99 0.28
C ARG A 31 20.97 14.29 1.63
N ILE A 32 20.18 14.84 2.55
CA ILE A 32 19.81 14.15 3.81
C ILE A 32 19.07 12.85 3.51
N LEU A 33 18.00 12.90 2.70
CA LEU A 33 17.24 11.69 2.35
C LEU A 33 18.07 10.73 1.50
N ARG A 34 18.90 11.26 0.60
CA ARG A 34 19.83 10.41 -0.17
C ARG A 34 20.79 9.66 0.74
N TYR A 35 21.33 10.28 1.78
CA TYR A 35 22.18 9.61 2.76
C TYR A 35 21.48 8.35 3.31
N PHE A 36 20.25 8.47 3.82
CA PHE A 36 19.48 7.32 4.33
C PHE A 36 19.22 6.27 3.26
N ARG A 37 18.80 6.69 2.05
CA ARG A 37 18.59 5.77 0.93
C ARG A 37 19.84 4.96 0.61
N PHE A 38 21.00 5.61 0.60
CA PHE A 38 22.25 4.93 0.32
C PHE A 38 22.69 4.01 1.46
N CYS A 39 22.43 4.36 2.72
CA CYS A 39 22.65 3.45 3.84
C CYS A 39 21.87 2.14 3.63
N GLY A 40 20.58 2.22 3.28
CA GLY A 40 19.76 1.05 2.95
C GLY A 40 20.20 0.27 1.70
N ARG A 41 21.10 0.82 0.87
CA ARG A 41 21.61 0.14 -0.33
C ARG A 41 22.97 -0.51 -0.12
N ILE A 42 23.86 0.11 0.66
CA ILE A 42 25.27 -0.30 0.71
C ILE A 42 25.74 -0.80 2.08
N SER A 43 25.10 -0.38 3.17
CA SER A 43 25.52 -0.74 4.52
C SER A 43 25.38 -2.24 4.74
N LEU A 44 26.30 -2.81 5.52
CA LEU A 44 26.26 -4.23 5.93
C LEU A 44 25.35 -4.45 7.13
N GLU A 45 25.10 -3.40 7.92
CA GLU A 45 24.35 -3.42 9.16
C GLU A 45 23.50 -2.15 9.26
N ALA A 46 22.39 -2.24 9.99
CA ALA A 46 21.42 -1.17 10.14
C ALA A 46 22.01 0.10 10.77
N ASP A 47 22.88 -0.05 11.78
CA ASP A 47 23.45 1.06 12.56
C ASP A 47 24.86 1.47 12.12
N ASN A 48 25.27 1.09 10.91
CA ASN A 48 26.58 1.48 10.37
C ASN A 48 26.56 2.92 9.84
N HIS A 49 26.54 3.88 10.77
CA HIS A 49 26.47 5.31 10.51
C HIS A 49 27.72 6.06 10.97
N ASP A 50 28.00 7.17 10.28
CA ASP A 50 29.04 8.11 10.65
C ASP A 50 28.44 9.16 11.59
N GLN A 51 28.80 9.12 12.88
CA GLN A 51 28.16 9.97 13.89
C GLN A 51 28.29 11.48 13.59
N THR A 52 29.43 11.91 13.04
CA THR A 52 29.64 13.29 12.59
C THR A 52 28.62 13.67 11.52
N THR A 53 28.40 12.79 10.54
CA THR A 53 27.38 13.00 9.50
C THR A 53 25.96 13.05 10.10
N LEU A 54 25.62 12.17 11.05
CA LEU A 54 24.30 12.18 11.69
C LEU A 54 24.04 13.48 12.46
N ASN A 55 25.02 13.99 13.20
CA ASN A 55 24.90 15.26 13.93
C ASN A 55 24.60 16.42 12.96
N VAL A 56 25.35 16.51 11.87
CA VAL A 56 25.13 17.55 10.85
C VAL A 56 23.76 17.40 10.18
N ILE A 57 23.30 16.17 9.92
CA ILE A 57 21.95 15.90 9.40
C ILE A 57 20.89 16.43 10.37
N GLY A 58 21.00 16.13 11.66
CA GLY A 58 20.05 16.59 12.67
C GLY A 58 19.94 18.12 12.72
N GLU A 59 21.08 18.80 12.71
CA GLU A 59 21.14 20.28 12.71
C GLU A 59 20.62 20.92 11.42
N CYS A 60 20.69 20.21 10.29
CA CYS A 60 20.27 20.74 8.98
C CYS A 60 18.89 20.24 8.53
N SER A 61 18.23 19.38 9.31
CA SER A 61 16.97 18.69 8.98
C SER A 61 15.87 19.65 8.53
N ASP A 62 15.72 20.78 9.21
CA ASP A 62 14.72 21.82 8.89
C ASP A 62 14.83 22.39 7.48
N GLY A 63 16.02 22.33 6.86
CA GLY A 63 16.18 22.74 5.47
C GLY A 63 15.39 21.88 4.48
N LEU A 64 14.99 20.66 4.86
CA LEU A 64 14.10 19.81 4.05
C LEU A 64 12.72 20.42 3.81
N LYS A 65 12.26 21.32 4.68
CA LYS A 65 11.00 22.08 4.48
C LYS A 65 11.03 22.96 3.21
N LYS A 66 12.23 23.24 2.67
CA LYS A 66 12.44 24.01 1.43
C LYS A 66 12.45 23.11 0.18
N VAL A 67 12.41 21.79 0.34
CA VAL A 67 12.49 20.84 -0.77
C VAL A 67 11.08 20.50 -1.27
N ALA A 68 10.90 20.46 -2.59
CA ALA A 68 9.65 20.05 -3.20
C ALA A 68 9.23 18.64 -2.72
N VAL A 69 7.96 18.47 -2.35
CA VAL A 69 7.46 17.24 -1.74
C VAL A 69 7.52 16.04 -2.68
N GLU A 70 7.39 16.26 -3.98
CA GLU A 70 7.54 15.22 -5.01
C GLU A 70 8.98 14.68 -5.03
N ARG A 71 9.99 15.55 -4.78
CA ARG A 71 11.39 15.14 -4.64
C ARG A 71 11.63 14.37 -3.35
N ILE A 72 10.95 14.74 -2.27
CA ILE A 72 10.95 13.99 -1.00
C ILE A 72 10.39 12.59 -1.25
N TRP A 73 9.21 12.48 -1.86
CA TRP A 73 8.58 11.20 -2.16
C TRP A 73 9.47 10.28 -2.99
N MET A 74 10.12 10.80 -4.04
CA MET A 74 11.04 10.03 -4.88
C MET A 74 12.23 9.41 -4.12
N GLU A 75 12.68 10.03 -3.03
CA GLU A 75 13.75 9.48 -2.19
C GLU A 75 13.16 8.55 -1.12
N VAL A 76 12.06 8.94 -0.47
CA VAL A 76 11.44 8.15 0.61
C VAL A 76 10.86 6.84 0.08
N SER A 77 10.24 6.80 -1.09
CA SER A 77 9.74 5.55 -1.69
C SER A 77 10.86 4.50 -1.86
N LYS A 78 12.08 4.96 -2.18
CA LYS A 78 13.28 4.13 -2.28
C LYS A 78 13.88 3.77 -0.92
N ILE A 79 13.69 4.60 0.10
CA ILE A 79 14.05 4.26 1.48
C ILE A 79 13.10 3.17 1.99
N LEU A 80 11.79 3.34 1.79
CA LEU A 80 10.76 2.42 2.28
C LEU A 80 10.95 1.00 1.75
N THR A 81 11.26 0.87 0.46
CA THR A 81 11.51 -0.39 -0.24
C THR A 81 12.97 -0.87 -0.16
N GLY A 82 13.81 -0.18 0.61
CA GLY A 82 15.23 -0.50 0.79
C GLY A 82 15.50 -1.48 1.92
N ASN A 83 16.79 -1.79 2.15
CA ASN A 83 17.19 -2.55 3.32
C ASN A 83 17.16 -1.68 4.57
N TYR A 84 16.93 -2.31 5.72
CA TYR A 84 16.95 -1.67 7.04
C TYR A 84 15.94 -0.52 7.21
N THR A 85 14.86 -0.48 6.42
CA THR A 85 13.85 0.59 6.46
C THR A 85 13.38 0.93 7.87
N PRO A 86 12.99 -0.02 8.75
CA PRO A 86 12.50 0.34 10.08
C PRO A 86 13.55 1.07 10.91
N SER A 87 14.82 0.62 10.85
CA SER A 87 15.94 1.24 11.56
C SER A 87 16.28 2.63 11.00
N LEU A 88 16.29 2.78 9.67
CA LEU A 88 16.54 4.07 9.03
C LEU A 88 15.45 5.09 9.34
N LEU A 89 14.18 4.69 9.32
CA LEU A 89 13.08 5.56 9.71
C LEU A 89 13.14 5.92 11.20
N HIS A 90 13.46 4.98 12.08
CA HIS A 90 13.70 5.28 13.49
C HIS A 90 14.79 6.35 13.66
N ARG A 91 15.90 6.24 12.92
CA ARG A 91 16.98 7.24 12.93
C ARG A 91 16.52 8.61 12.39
N MET A 92 15.66 8.63 11.38
CA MET A 92 15.05 9.86 10.87
C MET A 92 14.17 10.54 11.92
N TYR A 93 13.46 9.76 12.76
CA TYR A 93 12.71 10.29 13.90
C TYR A 93 13.60 10.93 14.96
N GLU A 94 14.70 10.26 15.36
CA GLU A 94 15.65 10.80 16.34
C GLU A 94 16.32 12.11 15.89
N LEU A 95 16.50 12.27 14.59
CA LEU A 95 17.19 13.43 13.99
C LEU A 95 16.24 14.54 13.53
N ASN A 96 14.95 14.47 13.90
CA ASN A 96 13.88 15.39 13.49
C ASN A 96 13.61 15.47 11.97
N VAL A 97 14.18 14.56 11.19
CA VAL A 97 14.02 14.51 9.73
C VAL A 97 12.57 14.20 9.36
N SER A 98 11.92 13.31 10.11
CA SER A 98 10.50 12.95 9.93
C SER A 98 9.57 14.15 9.99
N GLN A 99 9.78 15.06 10.95
CA GLN A 99 8.96 16.26 11.15
C GLN A 99 9.20 17.24 10.00
N SER A 100 10.45 17.41 9.55
CA SER A 100 10.78 18.31 8.45
C SER A 100 10.19 17.88 7.10
N ILE A 101 9.91 16.59 6.91
CA ILE A 101 9.28 16.04 5.70
C ILE A 101 7.79 15.73 5.87
N GLY A 102 7.23 15.95 7.07
CA GLY A 102 5.82 15.73 7.37
C GLY A 102 5.41 14.26 7.40
N LEU A 103 6.24 13.38 7.96
CA LEU A 103 5.78 12.06 8.40
C LEU A 103 4.88 12.20 9.65
N PRO A 104 3.99 11.22 9.92
CA PRO A 104 3.24 11.16 11.18
C PRO A 104 4.16 11.15 12.39
N ASP A 105 3.67 11.65 13.53
CA ASP A 105 4.40 11.59 14.80
C ASP A 105 4.81 10.16 15.16
N TYR A 106 5.94 10.05 15.86
CA TYR A 106 6.45 8.76 16.27
C TYR A 106 5.45 8.02 17.16
N SER A 107 5.11 6.80 16.76
CA SER A 107 4.34 5.85 17.57
C SER A 107 5.04 4.51 17.54
N LYS A 108 5.21 3.90 18.71
CA LYS A 108 5.80 2.56 18.84
C LYS A 108 4.98 1.53 18.07
N GLU A 109 3.66 1.65 18.12
CA GLU A 109 2.72 0.77 17.44
C GLU A 109 2.85 0.90 15.91
N SER A 110 2.91 2.13 15.39
CA SER A 110 3.12 2.38 13.96
C SER A 110 4.48 1.85 13.47
N MET A 111 5.54 2.00 14.27
CA MET A 111 6.86 1.46 13.92
C MET A 111 6.92 -0.07 13.97
N GLN A 112 6.18 -0.70 14.90
CA GLN A 112 6.02 -2.15 14.94
C GLN A 112 5.26 -2.66 13.70
N GLU A 113 4.20 -1.97 13.31
CA GLU A 113 3.42 -2.31 12.11
C GLU A 113 4.26 -2.13 10.82
N LEU A 114 5.04 -1.04 10.71
CA LEU A 114 6.02 -0.88 9.63
C LEU A 114 7.03 -2.02 9.60
N THR A 115 7.58 -2.40 10.77
CA THR A 115 8.56 -3.48 10.86
C THR A 115 7.97 -4.82 10.39
N ARG A 116 6.72 -5.10 10.80
CA ARG A 116 5.97 -6.28 10.36
C ARG A 116 5.75 -6.26 8.85
N ALA A 117 5.20 -5.17 8.31
CA ALA A 117 4.95 -5.03 6.87
C ALA A 117 6.26 -5.10 6.05
N TRP A 118 7.35 -4.54 6.56
CA TRP A 118 8.66 -4.63 5.91
C TRP A 118 9.24 -6.04 5.95
N ASN A 119 8.93 -6.85 6.98
CA ASN A 119 9.28 -8.26 6.97
C ASN A 119 8.57 -9.03 5.85
N GLU A 120 7.29 -8.73 5.60
CA GLU A 120 6.57 -9.29 4.46
C GLU A 120 7.11 -8.78 3.13
N HIS A 121 7.51 -7.49 3.05
CA HIS A 121 8.14 -6.90 1.86
C HIS A 121 9.41 -7.66 1.41
N LYS A 122 10.18 -8.20 2.36
CA LYS A 122 11.37 -9.01 2.04
C LYS A 122 11.02 -10.35 1.38
N ILE A 123 9.83 -10.88 1.63
CA ILE A 123 9.34 -12.13 1.02
C ILE A 123 8.69 -11.80 -0.32
N HIS A 124 7.79 -10.82 -0.35
CA HIS A 124 7.14 -10.33 -1.55
C HIS A 124 7.18 -8.80 -1.59
N PRO A 125 7.82 -8.17 -2.59
CA PRO A 125 7.93 -6.73 -2.67
C PRO A 125 6.57 -6.03 -2.67
N LEU A 126 6.34 -5.25 -1.61
CA LEU A 126 5.21 -4.33 -1.46
C LEU A 126 5.48 -2.98 -2.14
N GLN A 127 4.42 -2.30 -2.56
CA GLN A 127 4.45 -0.92 -3.04
C GLN A 127 4.86 0.05 -1.92
N PRO A 128 5.58 1.14 -2.25
CA PRO A 128 6.07 2.08 -1.25
C PRO A 128 4.95 2.78 -0.48
N GLU A 129 3.81 3.09 -1.09
CA GLU A 129 2.64 3.67 -0.44
C GLU A 129 1.98 2.73 0.58
N THR A 130 2.04 1.42 0.33
CA THR A 130 1.58 0.37 1.25
C THR A 130 2.45 0.36 2.51
N LEU A 131 3.78 0.52 2.36
CA LEU A 131 4.69 0.66 3.48
C LEU A 131 4.52 2.00 4.20
N LEU A 132 4.31 3.10 3.46
CA LEU A 132 4.05 4.42 4.05
C LEU A 132 2.79 4.42 4.91
N CYS A 133 1.71 3.78 4.45
CA CYS A 133 0.43 3.76 5.16
C CYS A 133 0.44 2.87 6.42
N SER A 134 1.49 2.07 6.64
CA SER A 134 1.71 1.37 7.91
C SER A 134 1.92 2.33 9.09
N LEU A 135 2.36 3.56 8.81
CA LEU A 135 2.63 4.58 9.82
C LEU A 135 1.37 5.27 10.37
N VAL A 136 0.22 5.06 9.75
CA VAL A 136 -1.07 5.69 10.13
C VAL A 136 -2.09 4.65 10.58
N LYS A 137 -3.13 5.11 11.28
CA LYS A 137 -4.14 4.26 11.93
C LYS A 137 -5.40 4.07 11.09
N THR A 138 -5.83 5.12 10.39
CA THR A 138 -7.13 5.15 9.70
C THR A 138 -7.00 5.43 8.20
N GLY A 139 -7.99 5.01 7.40
CA GLY A 139 -8.03 5.33 5.97
C GLY A 139 -8.06 6.84 5.68
N LYS A 140 -8.62 7.64 6.59
CA LYS A 140 -8.62 9.10 6.49
C LYS A 140 -7.20 9.66 6.65
N GLU A 141 -6.46 9.21 7.66
CA GLU A 141 -5.06 9.61 7.87
C GLU A 141 -4.18 9.20 6.68
N ALA A 142 -4.38 8.01 6.12
CA ALA A 142 -3.68 7.56 4.92
C ALA A 142 -3.97 8.47 3.71
N GLU A 143 -5.23 8.84 3.52
CA GLU A 143 -5.63 9.74 2.44
C GLU A 143 -5.05 11.15 2.63
N ASP A 144 -5.00 11.67 3.86
CA ASP A 144 -4.45 12.98 4.18
C ASP A 144 -2.93 13.01 4.01
N LEU A 145 -2.22 11.97 4.46
CA LEU A 145 -0.79 11.82 4.25
C LEU A 145 -0.46 11.76 2.75
N ALA A 146 -1.22 10.99 1.97
CA ALA A 146 -1.05 10.89 0.53
C ALA A 146 -1.29 12.25 -0.17
N LYS A 147 -2.29 13.03 0.26
CA LYS A 147 -2.54 14.39 -0.26
C LYS A 147 -1.41 15.35 0.08
N GLN A 148 -0.93 15.34 1.32
CA GLN A 148 0.18 16.18 1.76
C GLN A 148 1.45 15.90 0.93
N TRP A 149 1.68 14.63 0.61
CA TRP A 149 2.83 14.20 -0.18
C TRP A 149 2.61 14.24 -1.69
N LYS A 150 1.42 14.69 -2.12
CA LYS A 150 0.99 14.76 -3.52
C LYS A 150 1.19 13.45 -4.28
N LEU A 151 0.88 12.33 -3.63
CA LEU A 151 0.87 11.03 -4.27
C LEU A 151 -0.18 11.00 -5.39
N SER A 152 0.07 10.16 -6.39
CA SER A 152 -0.87 9.89 -7.48
C SER A 152 -2.20 9.35 -6.94
N ASN A 153 -3.25 9.44 -7.76
CA ASN A 153 -4.55 8.89 -7.38
C ASN A 153 -4.52 7.38 -7.15
N ALA A 154 -3.64 6.65 -7.85
CA ALA A 154 -3.44 5.21 -7.65
C ALA A 154 -2.79 4.93 -6.28
N GLU A 155 -1.67 5.58 -5.97
CA GLU A 155 -0.98 5.44 -4.67
C GLU A 155 -1.90 5.81 -3.50
N LYS A 156 -2.65 6.91 -3.62
CA LYS A 156 -3.63 7.33 -2.61
C LYS A 156 -4.73 6.28 -2.39
N ALA A 157 -5.25 5.70 -3.48
CA ALA A 157 -6.30 4.70 -3.41
C ALA A 157 -5.80 3.41 -2.76
N LEU A 158 -4.59 2.96 -3.12
CA LEU A 158 -3.98 1.76 -2.56
C LEU A 158 -3.62 1.91 -1.08
N GLY A 159 -2.98 3.02 -0.70
CA GLY A 159 -2.63 3.30 0.70
C GLY A 159 -3.88 3.35 1.59
N LYS A 160 -4.93 4.05 1.14
CA LYS A 160 -6.22 4.10 1.86
C LYS A 160 -6.84 2.71 2.00
N PHE A 161 -6.95 1.97 0.90
CA PHE A 161 -7.53 0.63 0.88
C PHE A 161 -6.79 -0.31 1.85
N THR A 162 -5.46 -0.29 1.81
CA THR A 162 -4.63 -1.14 2.68
C THR A 162 -4.85 -0.78 4.14
N THR A 163 -4.85 0.50 4.52
CA THR A 163 -5.09 0.91 5.92
C THR A 163 -6.49 0.54 6.40
N GLU A 164 -7.52 0.61 5.54
CA GLU A 164 -8.91 0.25 5.90
C GLU A 164 -9.12 -1.26 6.06
N HIS A 165 -8.34 -2.08 5.36
CA HIS A 165 -8.56 -3.53 5.26
C HIS A 165 -7.42 -4.38 5.83
N ARG A 166 -6.34 -3.79 6.34
CA ARG A 166 -5.16 -4.52 6.85
C ARG A 166 -5.43 -5.52 7.96
N GLN A 167 -6.47 -5.32 8.76
CA GLN A 167 -6.86 -6.32 9.76
C GLN A 167 -7.57 -7.50 9.12
N THR A 168 -7.05 -8.70 9.36
CA THR A 168 -7.67 -9.95 8.91
C THR A 168 -9.00 -10.16 9.65
N LYS A 169 -10.07 -10.42 8.88
CA LYS A 169 -11.35 -10.84 9.46
C LYS A 169 -11.48 -12.37 9.34
N PRO A 170 -11.74 -13.09 10.43
CA PRO A 170 -11.93 -14.53 10.37
C PRO A 170 -13.19 -14.85 9.55
N HIS A 171 -13.07 -15.83 8.67
CA HIS A 171 -14.16 -16.35 7.85
C HIS A 171 -13.90 -17.83 7.57
N GLU A 172 -14.95 -18.65 7.56
CA GLU A 172 -14.86 -20.10 7.27
C GLU A 172 -14.13 -20.34 5.93
N HIS A 173 -14.52 -19.57 4.92
CA HIS A 173 -13.82 -19.51 3.64
C HIS A 173 -12.94 -18.27 3.57
N VAL A 174 -11.64 -18.45 3.81
CA VAL A 174 -10.63 -17.39 3.90
C VAL A 174 -10.73 -16.33 2.79
N LEU A 175 -10.85 -16.74 1.52
CA LEU A 175 -10.82 -15.83 0.38
C LEU A 175 -12.16 -15.16 0.08
N LYS A 176 -13.26 -15.70 0.62
CA LYS A 176 -14.61 -15.28 0.28
C LYS A 176 -14.87 -13.77 0.50
N PRO A 177 -14.47 -13.15 1.63
CA PRO A 177 -14.65 -11.71 1.83
C PRO A 177 -13.95 -10.86 0.76
N TYR A 178 -12.77 -11.29 0.31
CA TYR A 178 -12.00 -10.59 -0.71
C TYR A 178 -12.60 -10.80 -2.11
N GLN A 179 -13.04 -12.02 -2.42
CA GLN A 179 -13.74 -12.34 -3.67
C GLN A 179 -15.05 -11.55 -3.78
N ASP A 180 -15.82 -11.45 -2.69
CA ASP A 180 -17.05 -10.65 -2.64
C ASP A 180 -16.79 -9.17 -2.90
N MET A 181 -15.74 -8.61 -2.31
CA MET A 181 -15.32 -7.24 -2.55
C MET A 181 -15.01 -7.00 -4.04
N ILE A 182 -14.26 -7.91 -4.67
CA ILE A 182 -13.90 -7.83 -6.10
C ILE A 182 -15.15 -7.93 -6.99
N VAL A 183 -16.02 -8.92 -6.75
CA VAL A 183 -17.22 -9.18 -7.56
C VAL A 183 -18.30 -8.09 -7.38
N SER A 184 -18.30 -7.41 -6.25
CA SER A 184 -19.23 -6.32 -5.96
C SER A 184 -18.83 -5.01 -6.65
N ALA A 185 -17.65 -4.93 -7.26
CA ALA A 185 -17.22 -3.77 -8.04
C ALA A 185 -18.21 -3.42 -9.17
N PRO A 186 -18.45 -2.12 -9.43
CA PRO A 186 -19.52 -1.65 -10.33
C PRO A 186 -19.23 -1.90 -11.82
N ASN A 187 -17.96 -1.98 -12.20
CA ASN A 187 -17.52 -2.21 -13.58
C ASN A 187 -16.19 -2.99 -13.61
N GLU A 188 -15.78 -3.40 -14.80
CA GLU A 188 -14.59 -4.23 -15.02
C GLU A 188 -13.29 -3.51 -14.65
N GLN A 189 -13.15 -2.21 -14.94
CA GLN A 189 -11.95 -1.45 -14.60
C GLN A 189 -11.78 -1.36 -13.08
N THR A 190 -12.84 -1.02 -12.34
CA THR A 190 -12.83 -0.97 -10.87
C THR A 190 -12.62 -2.35 -10.27
N ARG A 191 -13.17 -3.40 -10.89
CA ARG A 191 -12.97 -4.79 -10.47
C ARG A 191 -11.49 -5.19 -10.56
N SER A 192 -10.83 -4.87 -11.68
CA SER A 192 -9.41 -5.14 -11.86
C SER A 192 -8.57 -4.39 -10.82
N LEU A 193 -8.91 -3.12 -10.55
CA LEU A 193 -8.22 -2.31 -9.56
C LEU A 193 -8.38 -2.88 -8.14
N ILE A 194 -9.61 -3.21 -7.72
CA ILE A 194 -9.85 -3.82 -6.41
C ILE A 194 -9.12 -5.16 -6.30
N LYS A 195 -9.09 -5.97 -7.36
CA LYS A 195 -8.31 -7.21 -7.38
C LYS A 195 -6.83 -6.94 -7.12
N SER A 196 -6.21 -5.97 -7.80
CA SER A 196 -4.80 -5.61 -7.53
C SER A 196 -4.58 -5.11 -6.10
N HIS A 197 -5.51 -4.34 -5.54
CA HIS A 197 -5.42 -3.88 -4.16
C HIS A 197 -5.56 -5.03 -3.15
N VAL A 198 -6.43 -6.01 -3.43
CA VAL A 198 -6.59 -7.21 -2.61
C VAL A 198 -5.31 -8.05 -2.62
N VAL A 199 -4.67 -8.21 -3.78
CA VAL A 199 -3.40 -8.96 -3.90
C VAL A 199 -2.31 -8.29 -3.05
N GLU A 200 -2.13 -6.98 -3.21
CA GLU A 200 -1.19 -6.20 -2.40
C GLU A 200 -1.51 -6.31 -0.89
N LEU A 201 -2.79 -6.18 -0.51
CA LEU A 201 -3.25 -6.30 0.87
C LEU A 201 -2.94 -7.69 1.45
N LEU A 202 -3.15 -8.76 0.69
CA LEU A 202 -2.86 -10.12 1.15
C LEU A 202 -1.36 -10.33 1.37
N HIS A 203 -0.51 -9.78 0.49
CA HIS A 203 0.93 -9.74 0.74
C HIS A 203 1.30 -8.90 1.97
N TYR A 204 0.67 -7.74 2.16
CA TYR A 204 0.84 -6.92 3.35
C TYR A 204 0.46 -7.67 4.64
N GLN A 205 -0.52 -8.57 4.58
CA GLN A 205 -0.97 -9.43 5.68
C GLN A 205 -0.09 -10.68 5.90
N GLY A 206 0.95 -10.90 5.09
CA GLY A 206 1.78 -12.11 5.13
C GLY A 206 1.08 -13.36 4.56
N ARG A 207 -0.04 -13.19 3.83
CA ARG A 207 -0.86 -14.26 3.25
C ARG A 207 -0.50 -14.47 1.79
N HIS A 208 0.77 -14.71 1.51
CA HIS A 208 1.30 -14.71 0.15
C HIS A 208 0.67 -15.77 -0.76
N ASP A 209 0.40 -16.97 -0.26
CA ASP A 209 -0.25 -18.04 -1.05
C ASP A 209 -1.67 -17.63 -1.50
N HIS A 210 -2.45 -17.06 -0.57
CA HIS A 210 -3.78 -16.54 -0.85
C HIS A 210 -3.76 -15.37 -1.83
N ALA A 211 -2.72 -14.53 -1.78
CA ALA A 211 -2.54 -13.45 -2.76
C ALA A 211 -2.36 -14.02 -4.17
N GLN A 212 -1.55 -15.08 -4.31
CA GLN A 212 -1.34 -15.78 -5.59
C GLN A 212 -2.63 -16.45 -6.08
N GLU A 213 -3.38 -17.08 -5.19
CA GLU A 213 -4.70 -17.65 -5.53
C GLU A 213 -5.65 -16.58 -6.10
N ILE A 214 -5.73 -15.40 -5.46
CA ILE A 214 -6.55 -14.30 -5.97
C ILE A 214 -6.00 -13.77 -7.31
N ASP A 215 -4.68 -13.65 -7.46
CA ASP A 215 -4.05 -13.12 -8.67
C ASP A 215 -4.37 -13.96 -9.91
N VAL A 216 -4.35 -15.29 -9.79
CA VAL A 216 -4.74 -16.20 -10.88
C VAL A 216 -6.24 -16.45 -10.97
N TRP A 217 -7.03 -16.08 -9.95
CA TRP A 217 -8.47 -16.30 -9.92
C TRP A 217 -9.18 -15.56 -11.06
N ARG A 218 -9.87 -16.33 -11.90
CA ARG A 218 -10.74 -15.79 -12.95
C ARG A 218 -12.04 -15.34 -12.32
N ILE A 219 -12.24 -14.02 -12.30
CA ILE A 219 -13.40 -13.42 -11.66
C ILE A 219 -14.65 -13.84 -12.45
N PRO A 220 -15.59 -14.56 -11.83
CA PRO A 220 -16.76 -15.05 -12.53
C PRO A 220 -17.68 -13.89 -12.92
N VAL A 221 -18.38 -14.04 -14.04
CA VAL A 221 -19.33 -13.05 -14.54
C VAL A 221 -20.71 -13.43 -14.04
N PHE A 222 -21.42 -12.47 -13.44
CA PHE A 222 -22.79 -12.68 -13.02
C PHE A 222 -23.65 -13.03 -14.24
N PRO A 223 -24.27 -14.22 -14.29
CA PRO A 223 -24.82 -14.76 -15.54
C PRO A 223 -26.21 -14.19 -15.88
N ILE A 224 -26.76 -13.31 -15.04
CA ILE A 224 -28.08 -12.70 -15.24
C ILE A 224 -27.95 -11.24 -15.63
N THR A 225 -28.64 -10.87 -16.71
CA THR A 225 -28.78 -9.48 -17.14
C THR A 225 -30.23 -9.03 -17.01
N GLY A 226 -30.45 -7.71 -17.12
CA GLY A 226 -31.80 -7.17 -17.20
C GLY A 226 -32.59 -7.71 -18.41
N GLY A 227 -31.92 -8.10 -19.49
CA GLY A 227 -32.56 -8.74 -20.64
C GLY A 227 -33.24 -10.06 -20.27
N HIS A 228 -32.67 -10.83 -19.35
CA HIS A 228 -33.25 -12.10 -18.90
C HIS A 228 -34.51 -11.88 -18.06
N LEU A 229 -34.51 -10.89 -17.16
CA LEU A 229 -35.70 -10.54 -16.38
C LEU A 229 -36.85 -10.02 -17.25
N LYS A 230 -36.54 -9.30 -18.34
CA LYS A 230 -37.55 -8.84 -19.30
C LYS A 230 -38.22 -10.03 -20.00
N LYS A 231 -37.47 -11.07 -20.37
CA LYS A 231 -38.01 -12.31 -20.94
C LYS A 231 -38.90 -13.08 -19.97
N LEU A 232 -38.67 -12.94 -18.65
CA LEU A 232 -39.54 -13.47 -17.59
C LEU A 232 -40.81 -12.61 -17.33
N GLY A 233 -41.01 -11.54 -18.10
CA GLY A 233 -42.18 -10.66 -17.98
C GLY A 233 -42.12 -9.71 -16.78
N VAL A 234 -40.95 -9.50 -16.18
CA VAL A 234 -40.77 -8.47 -15.17
C VAL A 234 -40.79 -7.10 -15.87
N LYS A 235 -41.58 -6.15 -15.36
CA LYS A 235 -41.67 -4.80 -15.95
C LYS A 235 -40.43 -3.96 -15.54
N PRO A 236 -39.82 -3.21 -16.47
CA PRO A 236 -38.72 -2.30 -16.15
C PRO A 236 -39.13 -1.27 -15.08
N GLY A 237 -38.26 -1.03 -14.09
CA GLY A 237 -38.50 -0.11 -12.98
C GLY A 237 -37.59 -0.35 -11.77
N PRO A 238 -37.82 0.32 -10.63
CA PRO A 238 -37.01 0.15 -9.41
C PRO A 238 -36.96 -1.31 -8.90
N GLU A 239 -38.05 -2.06 -9.07
CA GLU A 239 -38.14 -3.49 -8.70
C GLU A 239 -37.17 -4.36 -9.51
N PHE A 240 -36.79 -3.92 -10.70
CA PHE A 240 -35.84 -4.61 -11.57
C PHE A 240 -34.43 -4.62 -10.96
N GLY A 241 -33.99 -3.45 -10.48
CA GLY A 241 -32.71 -3.31 -9.80
C GLY A 241 -32.68 -4.09 -8.50
N LYS A 242 -33.75 -4.03 -7.70
CA LYS A 242 -33.89 -4.79 -6.45
C LYS A 242 -33.77 -6.30 -6.69
N MET A 243 -34.45 -6.82 -7.72
CA MET A 243 -34.39 -8.24 -8.09
C MET A 243 -32.98 -8.66 -8.50
N LEU A 244 -32.31 -7.88 -9.37
CA LEU A 244 -30.93 -8.17 -9.78
C LEU A 244 -29.97 -8.16 -8.59
N THR A 245 -30.11 -7.20 -7.68
CA THR A 245 -29.32 -7.15 -6.45
C THR A 245 -29.55 -8.40 -5.60
N LYS A 246 -30.81 -8.80 -5.38
CA LYS A 246 -31.15 -10.00 -4.60
C LYS A 246 -30.58 -11.28 -5.21
N LEU A 247 -30.69 -11.44 -6.54
CA LEU A 247 -30.12 -12.59 -7.25
C LEU A 247 -28.59 -12.58 -7.20
N LYS A 248 -27.96 -11.40 -7.27
CA LYS A 248 -26.51 -11.26 -7.14
C LYS A 248 -26.04 -11.66 -5.74
N GLU A 249 -26.76 -11.31 -4.69
CA GLU A 249 -26.44 -11.78 -3.33
C GLU A 249 -26.58 -13.30 -3.21
N VAL A 250 -27.66 -13.90 -3.72
CA VAL A 250 -27.79 -15.37 -3.71
C VAL A 250 -26.64 -16.06 -4.47
N TRP A 251 -26.23 -15.49 -5.60
CA TRP A 251 -25.10 -16.01 -6.38
C TRP A 251 -23.77 -15.88 -5.61
N LYS A 252 -23.54 -14.77 -4.91
CA LYS A 252 -22.38 -14.58 -4.03
C LYS A 252 -22.40 -15.59 -2.88
N ASP A 253 -23.53 -15.79 -2.22
CA ASP A 253 -23.67 -16.73 -1.10
C ASP A 253 -23.42 -18.18 -1.54
N GLY A 254 -23.78 -18.52 -2.78
CA GLY A 254 -23.47 -19.80 -3.43
C GLY A 254 -22.06 -19.89 -4.03
N TYR A 255 -21.09 -19.10 -3.56
CA TYR A 255 -19.69 -19.11 -4.04
C TYR A 255 -19.55 -18.93 -5.56
N PHE A 256 -20.42 -18.11 -6.14
CA PHE A 256 -20.41 -17.76 -7.56
C PHE A 256 -20.67 -18.95 -8.51
N THR A 257 -21.23 -20.06 -8.00
CA THR A 257 -21.43 -21.30 -8.77
C THR A 257 -22.77 -21.38 -9.47
N ALA A 258 -23.80 -20.67 -8.99
CA ALA A 258 -25.14 -20.77 -9.57
C ALA A 258 -25.16 -20.30 -11.02
N SER A 259 -25.74 -21.12 -11.89
CA SER A 259 -25.84 -20.89 -13.33
C SER A 259 -26.94 -19.90 -13.68
N GLU A 260 -27.04 -19.54 -14.97
CA GLU A 260 -28.15 -18.73 -15.47
C GLU A 260 -29.50 -19.39 -15.16
N SER A 261 -29.63 -20.71 -15.39
CA SER A 261 -30.88 -21.44 -15.12
C SER A 261 -31.26 -21.41 -13.64
N ASP A 262 -30.32 -21.65 -12.74
CA ASP A 262 -30.57 -21.70 -11.29
C ASP A 262 -31.09 -20.34 -10.78
N LEU A 263 -30.50 -19.25 -11.29
CA LEU A 263 -30.88 -17.90 -10.89
C LEU A 263 -32.19 -17.46 -11.53
N LEU A 264 -32.51 -17.89 -12.75
CA LEU A 264 -33.82 -17.62 -13.37
C LEU A 264 -34.96 -18.37 -12.67
N GLU A 265 -34.71 -19.58 -12.17
CA GLU A 265 -35.69 -20.30 -11.35
C GLU A 265 -35.97 -19.55 -10.05
N LYS A 266 -34.92 -19.13 -9.33
CA LYS A 266 -35.08 -18.28 -8.14
C LYS A 266 -35.78 -16.96 -8.43
N ALA A 267 -35.53 -16.35 -9.59
CA ALA A 267 -36.19 -15.11 -9.99
C ALA A 267 -37.71 -15.28 -10.16
N LYS A 268 -38.18 -16.44 -10.63
CA LYS A 268 -39.61 -16.78 -10.70
C LYS A 268 -40.21 -16.88 -9.30
N MET A 269 -39.54 -17.60 -8.39
CA MET A 269 -39.99 -17.73 -7.00
C MET A 269 -40.14 -16.37 -6.29
N PHE A 270 -39.27 -15.41 -6.57
CA PHE A 270 -39.36 -14.05 -6.02
C PHE A 270 -40.44 -13.17 -6.66
N LYS A 271 -40.92 -13.53 -7.86
CA LYS A 271 -42.00 -12.83 -8.54
C LYS A 271 -43.37 -13.31 -8.05
N ASP A 272 -43.45 -14.60 -7.72
CA ASP A 272 -44.71 -15.28 -7.43
C ASP A 272 -45.04 -15.33 -5.92
N GLY A 273 -44.15 -14.84 -5.04
CA GLY A 273 -44.34 -14.73 -3.59
C GLY A 273 -44.12 -13.31 -3.08
#